data_AF-W9L4K4-F1
#
_entry.id   AF-W9L4K4-F1
#
_cell.length_a   1.000
_cell.length_b   1.000
_cell.length_c   1.000
_cell.angle_alpha   90.00
_cell.angle_beta   90.00
_cell.angle_gamma   90.00
#
_symmetry.space_group_name_H-M   'P 1'
#
loop_
_entity.id
_entity.type
_entity.pdbx_description
1 polymer ?
#
loop_
_entity_poly.entity_id
_entity_poly.type
_entity_poly.pdbx_seq_one_letter_code
_entity_poly.pdbx_strand_id
1 'polypeptide(L)'
;MTSLAADMQGATPPVLPPKPGSHETSRIATPTSSGVPPPSEGRIPPNTVNHAPASIPDPGDQWLPKILQEKSKQDLAELLGNPTLLNALTHSPESIHPSLLVSHQALSAALNENIELAGQLTDMEARLSHQRASTQAQLLSTHTLERQWRQKQSDMDHALAPFSPAALYQQLGQGVQEQASVCEAMEESFLDGEGEGVSATEREVTDWVRKYREAKVQYYLRQERKERWDEGRVGGWR
;
A
#
# COMPACT_ATOMS: atom_id res chain seq x y z
N MET A 1 35.35 16.01 45.00
CA MET A 1 34.10 15.28 45.20
C MET A 1 33.04 15.93 44.33
N THR A 2 32.71 15.32 43.20
CA THR A 2 31.53 15.67 42.40
C THR A 2 31.15 14.42 41.63
N SER A 3 30.07 13.81 42.09
CA SER A 3 29.52 12.53 41.67
C SER A 3 28.84 12.62 40.31
N LEU A 4 29.22 11.72 39.40
CA LEU A 4 28.53 11.44 38.15
C LEU A 4 27.28 10.60 38.48
N ALA A 5 26.08 11.19 38.38
CA ALA A 5 24.83 10.46 38.51
C ALA A 5 24.54 9.74 37.19
N ALA A 6 24.53 8.41 37.24
CA ALA A 6 24.12 7.55 36.15
C ALA A 6 22.59 7.41 36.17
N ASP A 7 21.91 8.04 35.21
CA ASP A 7 20.50 7.76 34.93
C ASP A 7 20.40 6.42 34.18
N MET A 8 20.10 5.36 34.93
CA MET A 8 19.65 4.07 34.43
C MET A 8 18.15 4.16 34.14
N GLN A 9 17.78 4.64 32.96
CA GLN A 9 16.40 4.55 32.47
C GLN A 9 16.27 3.29 31.60
N GLY A 10 15.62 2.29 32.17
CA GLY A 10 15.35 0.99 31.53
C GLY A 10 14.52 1.15 30.26
N ALA A 11 15.11 0.78 29.14
CA ALA A 11 14.41 0.65 27.86
C ALA A 11 13.42 -0.53 27.94
N THR A 12 12.13 -0.25 28.05
CA THR A 12 11.08 -1.23 27.76
C THR A 12 11.10 -1.57 26.26
N PRO A 13 11.12 -2.86 25.87
CA PRO A 13 11.13 -3.24 24.46
C PRO A 13 9.76 -2.92 23.80
N PRO A 14 9.73 -2.67 22.47
CA PRO A 14 8.49 -2.37 21.76
C PRO A 14 7.54 -3.58 21.76
N VAL A 15 6.24 -3.30 21.87
CA VAL A 15 5.18 -4.32 21.88
C VAL A 15 5.13 -5.04 20.53
N LEU A 16 5.15 -6.38 20.57
CA LEU A 16 5.03 -7.25 19.41
C LEU A 16 3.61 -7.21 18.82
N PRO A 17 3.46 -7.34 17.49
CA PRO A 17 2.14 -7.41 16.85
C PRO A 17 1.39 -8.70 17.25
N PRO A 18 0.04 -8.65 17.37
CA PRO A 18 -0.75 -9.81 17.76
C PRO A 18 -0.71 -10.92 16.70
N LYS A 19 -0.62 -12.17 17.18
CA LYS A 19 -0.55 -13.39 16.37
C LYS A 19 -1.92 -13.70 15.75
N PRO A 20 -2.01 -14.11 14.47
CA PRO A 20 -3.28 -14.42 13.85
C PRO A 20 -3.75 -15.82 14.30
N GLY A 21 -4.96 -15.89 14.85
CA GLY A 21 -5.63 -17.15 15.13
C GLY A 21 -5.74 -17.47 16.62
N SER A 22 -6.74 -16.89 17.29
CA SER A 22 -7.54 -17.64 18.25
C SER A 22 -8.92 -16.99 18.35
N HIS A 23 -9.93 -17.79 18.04
CA HIS A 23 -11.33 -17.41 18.06
C HIS A 23 -11.81 -17.30 19.52
N GLU A 24 -12.31 -16.13 19.92
CA GLU A 24 -13.35 -16.07 20.95
C GLU A 24 -14.65 -15.63 20.29
N THR A 25 -15.53 -16.61 20.15
CA THR A 25 -16.94 -16.43 19.82
C THR A 25 -17.65 -15.93 21.08
N SER A 26 -18.13 -14.69 21.09
CA SER A 26 -19.16 -14.25 22.03
C SER A 26 -20.04 -13.15 21.45
N ARG A 27 -21.14 -13.62 20.84
CA ARG A 27 -22.53 -13.17 21.00
C ARG A 27 -22.73 -11.70 21.37
N ILE A 28 -23.07 -10.90 20.36
CA ILE A 28 -24.09 -9.85 20.49
C ILE A 28 -24.97 -9.88 19.25
N ALA A 29 -26.27 -9.76 19.52
CA ALA A 29 -27.37 -10.08 18.65
C ALA A 29 -27.46 -9.19 17.40
N THR A 30 -27.88 -9.82 16.31
CA THR A 30 -28.43 -9.23 15.09
C THR A 30 -29.71 -8.45 15.39
N PRO A 31 -29.88 -7.21 14.93
CA PRO A 31 -31.17 -6.74 14.46
C PRO A 31 -31.23 -6.92 12.95
N THR A 32 -32.25 -7.66 12.51
CA THR A 32 -32.72 -7.68 11.13
C THR A 32 -33.15 -6.27 10.73
N SER A 33 -32.61 -5.75 9.63
CA SER A 33 -33.31 -4.81 8.75
C SER A 33 -32.61 -4.79 7.40
N SER A 34 -33.20 -5.55 6.47
CA SER A 34 -33.45 -5.18 5.08
C SER A 34 -32.40 -4.39 4.29
N GLY A 35 -31.90 -5.02 3.23
CA GLY A 35 -31.61 -4.32 1.98
C GLY A 35 -30.14 -4.03 1.70
N VAL A 36 -29.53 -4.92 0.91
CA VAL A 36 -28.40 -4.56 0.02
C VAL A 36 -28.86 -3.40 -0.87
N PRO A 37 -28.16 -2.24 -0.92
CA PRO A 37 -28.38 -1.32 -2.02
C PRO A 37 -27.62 -1.85 -3.25
N PRO A 38 -28.23 -1.86 -4.45
CA PRO A 38 -27.50 -2.09 -5.69
C PRO A 38 -26.45 -0.98 -5.91
N PRO A 39 -25.47 -1.18 -6.82
CA PRO A 39 -24.51 -0.14 -7.15
C PRO A 39 -25.26 1.12 -7.57
N SER A 40 -24.93 2.24 -6.93
CA SER A 40 -25.43 3.55 -7.33
C SER A 40 -24.87 3.87 -8.72
N GLU A 41 -25.56 3.43 -9.77
CA GLU A 41 -25.57 4.13 -11.04
C GLU A 41 -25.74 5.62 -10.73
N GLY A 42 -24.89 6.44 -11.35
CA GLY A 42 -24.77 7.86 -11.10
C GLY A 42 -26.13 8.52 -10.98
N ARG A 43 -26.58 8.72 -9.73
CA ARG A 43 -27.67 9.61 -9.41
C ARG A 43 -27.09 11.00 -9.57
N ILE A 44 -27.03 11.44 -10.81
CA ILE A 44 -27.09 12.84 -11.17
C ILE A 44 -28.20 13.38 -10.27
N PRO A 45 -27.94 14.35 -9.36
CA PRO A 45 -29.06 15.01 -8.72
C PRO A 45 -29.97 15.44 -9.87
N PRO A 46 -31.30 15.22 -9.84
CA PRO A 46 -32.16 15.95 -10.74
C PRO A 46 -31.99 17.41 -10.34
N ASN A 47 -30.93 18.04 -10.84
CA ASN A 47 -30.80 19.47 -10.85
C ASN A 47 -32.04 19.83 -11.62
N THR A 48 -32.96 20.41 -10.87
CA THR A 48 -34.29 20.74 -11.33
C THR A 48 -34.07 21.93 -12.25
N VAL A 49 -33.50 21.68 -13.43
CA VAL A 49 -33.44 22.61 -14.55
C VAL A 49 -34.81 22.58 -15.22
N ASN A 50 -35.85 22.68 -14.40
CA ASN A 50 -37.14 23.23 -14.76
C ASN A 50 -37.16 24.67 -14.23
N HIS A 51 -36.13 25.45 -14.54
CA HIS A 51 -36.42 26.83 -14.91
C HIS A 51 -36.89 26.76 -16.36
N ALA A 52 -38.15 26.35 -16.55
CA ALA A 52 -38.86 26.81 -17.73
C ALA A 52 -38.63 28.32 -17.78
N PRO A 53 -38.28 28.91 -18.95
CA PRO A 53 -38.18 30.36 -19.04
C PRO A 53 -39.53 30.88 -18.52
N ALA A 54 -39.50 31.63 -17.42
CA ALA A 54 -40.69 32.32 -16.94
C ALA A 54 -41.27 32.99 -18.20
N SER A 55 -42.51 32.64 -18.57
CA SER A 55 -43.16 33.19 -19.76
C SER A 55 -43.07 34.70 -19.62
N ILE A 56 -42.12 35.30 -20.33
CA ILE A 56 -41.85 36.72 -20.34
C ILE A 56 -43.09 37.32 -20.99
N PRO A 57 -43.96 38.04 -20.25
CA PRO A 57 -45.16 38.58 -20.84
C PRO A 57 -44.73 39.61 -21.89
N ASP A 58 -45.28 39.47 -23.10
CA ASP A 58 -45.06 40.44 -24.16
C ASP A 58 -45.65 41.78 -23.71
N PRO A 59 -44.88 42.90 -23.73
CA PRO A 59 -45.36 44.23 -23.35
C PRO A 59 -46.69 44.67 -23.99
N GLY A 60 -47.05 44.05 -25.12
CA GLY A 60 -48.17 44.47 -25.96
C GLY A 60 -47.86 45.75 -26.72
N ASP A 61 -48.67 46.04 -27.75
CA ASP A 61 -48.43 47.13 -28.72
C ASP A 61 -48.49 48.56 -28.13
N GLN A 62 -48.82 48.70 -26.85
CA GLN A 62 -49.05 49.98 -26.17
C GLN A 62 -47.86 50.44 -25.32
N TRP A 63 -46.82 49.63 -25.16
CA TRP A 63 -45.70 49.98 -24.29
C TRP A 63 -44.72 50.94 -24.99
N LEU A 64 -44.54 52.12 -24.39
CA LEU A 64 -43.52 53.09 -24.78
C LEU A 64 -42.82 53.64 -23.53
N PRO A 65 -41.47 53.68 -23.49
CA PRO A 65 -40.73 54.34 -22.42
C PRO A 65 -41.19 55.78 -22.21
N LYS A 66 -41.35 56.22 -20.96
CA LYS A 66 -41.80 57.59 -20.61
C LYS A 66 -40.93 58.67 -21.24
N ILE A 67 -39.63 58.39 -21.39
CA ILE A 67 -38.63 59.26 -22.03
C ILE A 67 -38.95 59.56 -23.49
N LEU A 68 -39.69 58.67 -24.17
CA LEU A 68 -40.11 58.84 -25.57
C LEU A 68 -41.47 59.55 -25.70
N GLN A 69 -42.24 59.67 -24.61
CA GLN A 69 -43.56 60.33 -24.64
C GLN A 69 -43.46 61.86 -24.76
N GLU A 70 -42.37 62.46 -24.27
CA GLU A 70 -42.16 63.92 -24.27
C GLU A 70 -41.31 64.42 -25.46
N LYS A 71 -40.95 63.54 -26.41
CA LYS A 71 -40.06 63.87 -27.53
C LYS A 71 -40.80 64.48 -28.71
N SER A 72 -40.13 65.37 -29.44
CA SER A 72 -40.67 65.98 -30.65
C SER A 72 -40.80 64.93 -31.77
N LYS A 73 -41.73 65.14 -32.72
CA LYS A 73 -41.88 64.27 -33.89
C LYS A 73 -40.59 64.15 -34.73
N GLN A 74 -39.78 65.20 -34.72
CA GLN A 74 -38.53 65.26 -35.46
C GLN A 74 -37.47 64.36 -34.79
N ASP A 75 -37.37 64.43 -33.45
CA ASP A 75 -36.45 63.61 -32.65
C ASP A 75 -36.83 62.12 -32.71
N LEU A 76 -38.13 61.80 -32.71
CA LEU A 76 -38.61 60.42 -32.86
C LEU A 76 -38.27 59.83 -34.23
N ALA A 77 -38.31 60.64 -35.30
CA ALA A 77 -37.94 60.20 -36.64
C ALA A 77 -36.43 59.97 -36.77
N GLU A 78 -35.61 60.82 -36.15
CA GLU A 78 -34.16 60.64 -36.08
C GLU A 78 -33.78 59.39 -35.27
N LEU A 79 -34.47 59.15 -34.16
CA LEU A 79 -34.30 57.95 -33.34
C LEU A 79 -34.71 56.68 -34.10
N LEU A 80 -35.86 56.70 -34.80
CA LEU A 80 -36.30 55.59 -35.65
C LEU A 80 -35.34 55.30 -36.81
N GLY A 81 -34.66 56.35 -37.31
CA GLY A 81 -33.64 56.23 -38.34
C GLY A 81 -32.32 55.61 -37.87
N ASN A 82 -32.10 55.50 -36.55
CA ASN A 82 -30.85 54.98 -35.98
C ASN A 82 -31.08 53.72 -35.12
N PRO A 83 -30.86 52.51 -35.68
CA PRO A 83 -31.11 51.26 -34.97
C PRO A 83 -30.18 51.03 -33.77
N THR A 84 -28.99 51.65 -33.75
CA THR A 84 -28.06 51.52 -32.62
C THR A 84 -28.53 52.30 -31.40
N LEU A 85 -29.11 53.48 -31.61
CA LEU A 85 -29.74 54.26 -30.54
C LEU A 85 -31.00 53.58 -30.00
N LEU A 86 -31.83 53.00 -30.87
CA LEU A 86 -32.98 52.19 -30.44
C LEU A 86 -32.53 51.01 -29.58
N ASN A 87 -31.47 50.31 -29.99
CA ASN A 87 -30.94 49.18 -29.24
C ASN A 87 -30.35 49.61 -27.88
N ALA A 88 -29.70 50.77 -27.82
CA ALA A 88 -29.25 51.34 -26.55
C ALA A 88 -30.42 51.72 -25.63
N LEU A 89 -31.51 52.26 -26.18
CA LEU A 89 -32.72 52.62 -25.44
C LEU A 89 -33.47 51.39 -24.90
N THR A 90 -33.52 50.28 -25.66
CA THR A 90 -34.19 49.05 -25.19
C THR A 90 -33.44 48.35 -24.06
N HIS A 91 -32.12 48.52 -23.98
CA HIS A 91 -31.27 47.89 -22.96
C HIS A 91 -30.83 48.85 -21.83
N SER A 92 -31.12 50.14 -21.93
CA SER A 92 -30.80 51.14 -20.90
C SER A 92 -31.70 50.96 -19.66
N PRO A 93 -31.16 51.01 -18.43
CA PRO A 93 -31.91 50.72 -17.21
C PRO A 93 -33.09 51.67 -16.95
N GLU A 94 -33.08 52.88 -17.53
CA GLU A 94 -34.18 53.84 -17.35
C GLU A 94 -35.33 53.66 -18.35
N SER A 95 -35.08 52.96 -19.46
CA SER A 95 -36.06 52.77 -20.54
C SER A 95 -36.29 51.30 -20.91
N ILE A 96 -35.66 50.37 -20.19
CA ILE A 96 -35.81 48.94 -20.36
C ILE A 96 -37.22 48.49 -19.98
N HIS A 97 -37.76 47.55 -20.74
CA HIS A 97 -39.01 46.90 -20.38
C HIS A 97 -38.80 45.95 -19.19
N PRO A 98 -39.69 45.90 -18.18
CA PRO A 98 -39.57 45.00 -17.03
C PRO A 98 -39.35 43.53 -17.40
N SER A 99 -39.91 43.05 -18.52
CA SER A 99 -39.75 41.65 -18.93
C SER A 99 -38.35 41.35 -19.48
N LEU A 100 -37.71 42.32 -20.15
CA LEU A 100 -36.31 42.25 -20.60
C LEU A 100 -35.35 42.40 -19.40
N LEU A 101 -35.71 43.24 -18.43
CA LEU A 101 -34.97 43.37 -17.18
C LEU A 101 -34.96 42.04 -16.40
N VAL A 102 -36.11 41.39 -16.28
CA VAL A 102 -36.23 40.06 -15.63
C VAL A 102 -35.40 39.01 -16.36
N SER A 103 -35.39 39.00 -17.69
CA SER A 103 -34.59 38.04 -18.46
C SER A 103 -33.09 38.30 -18.31
N HIS A 104 -32.66 39.56 -18.33
CA HIS A 104 -31.26 39.94 -18.10
C HIS A 104 -30.81 39.56 -16.68
N GLN A 105 -31.66 39.77 -15.67
CA GLN A 105 -31.38 39.35 -14.31
C GLN A 105 -31.25 37.82 -14.21
N ALA A 106 -32.19 37.07 -14.78
CA ALA A 106 -32.13 35.60 -14.79
C ALA A 106 -30.86 35.07 -15.49
N LEU A 107 -30.50 35.64 -16.65
CA LEU A 107 -29.28 35.28 -17.37
C LEU A 107 -28.02 35.64 -16.58
N SER A 108 -27.98 36.82 -15.95
CA SER A 108 -26.84 37.22 -15.12
C SER A 108 -26.67 36.33 -13.88
N ALA A 109 -27.78 35.92 -13.25
CA ALA A 109 -27.76 34.99 -12.12
C ALA A 109 -27.25 33.61 -12.55
N ALA A 110 -27.77 33.08 -13.66
CA ALA A 110 -27.32 31.79 -14.21
C ALA A 110 -25.85 31.83 -14.66
N LEU A 111 -25.37 32.97 -15.17
CA LEU A 111 -23.97 33.15 -15.53
C LEU A 111 -23.06 33.16 -14.30
N ASN A 112 -23.46 33.88 -13.25
CA ASN A 112 -22.72 33.90 -11.98
C ASN A 112 -22.67 32.50 -11.33
N GLU A 113 -23.79 31.78 -11.34
CA GLU A 113 -23.85 30.39 -10.84
C GLU A 113 -22.90 29.47 -11.64
N ASN A 114 -22.87 29.59 -12.97
CA ASN A 114 -21.94 28.81 -13.78
C ASN A 114 -20.47 29.15 -13.49
N ILE A 115 -20.14 30.42 -13.23
CA ILE A 115 -18.78 30.83 -12.83
C ILE A 115 -18.42 30.20 -11.48
N GLU A 116 -19.33 30.22 -10.52
CA GLU A 116 -19.11 29.63 -9.19
C GLU A 116 -18.91 28.12 -9.31
N LEU A 117 -19.76 27.42 -10.06
CA LEU A 117 -19.64 25.98 -10.32
C LEU A 117 -18.32 25.64 -11.03
N ALA A 118 -17.90 26.44 -12.00
CA ALA A 118 -16.61 26.27 -12.65
C ALA A 118 -15.45 26.40 -11.65
N GLY A 119 -15.50 27.39 -10.75
CA GLY A 119 -14.54 27.53 -9.66
C GLY A 119 -14.50 26.31 -8.75
N GLN A 120 -15.66 25.84 -8.29
CA GLN A 120 -15.76 24.64 -7.46
C GLN A 120 -15.20 23.39 -8.15
N LEU A 121 -15.44 23.23 -9.46
CA LEU A 121 -14.89 22.14 -10.25
C LEU A 121 -13.36 22.20 -10.34
N THR A 122 -12.78 23.39 -10.53
CA THR A 122 -11.32 23.55 -10.55
C THR A 122 -10.67 23.20 -9.21
N ASP A 123 -11.30 23.58 -8.09
CA ASP A 123 -10.84 23.22 -6.74
C ASP A 123 -10.96 21.72 -6.45
N MET A 124 -12.04 21.08 -6.93
CA MET A 124 -12.21 19.63 -6.85
C MET A 124 -11.16 18.90 -7.68
N GLU A 125 -10.86 19.38 -8.89
CA GLU A 125 -9.83 18.83 -9.76
C GLU A 125 -8.44 18.92 -9.11
N ALA A 126 -8.09 20.08 -8.54
CA ALA A 126 -6.83 20.27 -7.83
C ALA A 126 -6.70 19.32 -6.61
N ARG A 127 -7.77 19.14 -5.84
CA ARG A 127 -7.78 18.19 -4.72
C ARG A 127 -7.64 16.74 -5.19
N LEU A 128 -8.33 16.35 -6.25
CA LEU A 128 -8.22 15.00 -6.82
C LEU A 128 -6.83 14.72 -7.40
N SER A 129 -6.21 15.68 -8.08
CA SER A 129 -4.86 15.52 -8.62
C SER A 129 -3.83 15.37 -7.49
N HIS A 130 -3.94 16.16 -6.41
CA HIS A 130 -3.11 16.03 -5.22
C HIS A 130 -3.28 14.66 -4.53
N GLN A 131 -4.52 14.21 -4.35
CA GLN A 131 -4.81 12.90 -3.75
C GLN A 131 -4.26 11.75 -4.60
N ARG A 132 -4.39 11.82 -5.93
CA ARG A 132 -3.79 10.84 -6.85
C ARG A 132 -2.28 10.80 -6.74
N ALA A 133 -1.61 11.96 -6.71
CA ALA A 133 -0.16 12.01 -6.55
C ALA A 133 0.30 11.42 -5.20
N SER A 134 -0.39 11.76 -4.10
CA SER A 134 -0.10 11.24 -2.76
C SER A 134 -0.28 9.73 -2.67
N THR A 135 -1.41 9.21 -3.17
CA THR A 135 -1.69 7.76 -3.20
C THR A 135 -0.71 7.00 -4.09
N GLN A 136 -0.31 7.56 -5.23
CA GLN A 136 0.72 6.98 -6.09
C GLN A 136 2.08 6.89 -5.37
N ALA A 137 2.49 7.95 -4.66
CA ALA A 137 3.72 7.94 -3.88
C ALA A 137 3.69 6.90 -2.76
N GLN A 138 2.56 6.77 -2.06
CA GLN A 138 2.35 5.74 -1.04
C GLN A 138 2.37 4.32 -1.64
N LEU A 139 1.73 4.12 -2.79
CA LEU A 139 1.75 2.82 -3.46
C LEU A 139 3.18 2.42 -3.86
N LEU A 140 3.95 3.36 -4.41
CA LEU A 140 5.36 3.10 -4.74
C LEU A 140 6.19 2.79 -3.50
N SER A 141 5.98 3.49 -2.37
CA SER A 141 6.69 3.21 -1.12
C SER A 141 6.30 1.87 -0.48
N THR A 142 5.04 1.45 -0.60
CA THR A 142 4.62 0.12 -0.13
C THR A 142 5.27 -1.00 -0.95
N HIS A 143 5.35 -0.85 -2.28
CA HIS A 143 6.05 -1.83 -3.12
C HIS A 143 7.54 -1.91 -2.84
N THR A 144 8.21 -0.79 -2.54
CA THR A 144 9.64 -0.86 -2.16
C THR A 144 9.80 -1.58 -0.82
N LEU A 145 8.94 -1.32 0.16
CA LEU A 145 8.96 -2.01 1.45
C LEU A 145 8.66 -3.51 1.30
N GLU A 146 7.72 -3.87 0.44
CA GLU A 146 7.38 -5.27 0.14
C GLU A 146 8.57 -6.03 -0.44
N ARG A 147 9.31 -5.42 -1.39
CA ARG A 147 10.54 -6.01 -1.93
C ARG A 147 11.62 -6.16 -0.87
N GLN A 148 11.81 -5.13 -0.03
CA GLN A 148 12.77 -5.18 1.08
C GLN A 148 12.43 -6.28 2.08
N TRP A 149 11.14 -6.46 2.39
CA TRP A 149 10.69 -7.51 3.30
C TRP A 149 10.93 -8.90 2.71
N ARG A 150 10.59 -9.11 1.43
CA ARG A 150 10.87 -10.40 0.75
C ARG A 150 12.36 -10.72 0.73
N GLN A 151 13.21 -9.71 0.49
CA GLN A 151 14.66 -9.89 0.55
C GLN A 151 15.11 -10.30 1.97
N LYS A 152 14.64 -9.61 3.01
CA LYS A 152 14.96 -9.96 4.39
C LYS A 152 14.50 -11.36 4.76
N GLN A 153 13.33 -11.78 4.28
CA GLN A 153 12.83 -13.12 4.49
C GLN A 153 13.72 -14.16 3.80
N SER A 154 14.09 -13.95 2.53
CA SER A 154 15.01 -14.86 1.85
C SER A 154 16.38 -14.92 2.50
N ASP A 155 16.89 -13.80 2.99
CA ASP A 155 18.18 -13.74 3.70
C ASP A 155 18.12 -14.52 5.02
N MET A 156 17.01 -14.38 5.76
CA MET A 156 16.74 -15.16 6.97
C MET A 156 16.63 -16.65 6.66
N ASP A 157 15.84 -17.03 5.67
CA ASP A 157 15.65 -18.42 5.27
C ASP A 157 16.98 -19.04 4.82
N HIS A 158 17.81 -18.29 4.11
CA HIS A 158 19.15 -18.72 3.72
C HIS A 158 20.10 -18.88 4.92
N ALA A 159 20.07 -17.94 5.87
CA ALA A 159 20.87 -18.02 7.09
C ALA A 159 20.45 -19.19 8.00
N LEU A 160 19.15 -19.53 8.01
CA LEU A 160 18.60 -20.63 8.79
C LEU A 160 18.71 -21.99 8.08
N ALA A 161 18.87 -22.02 6.76
CA ALA A 161 18.91 -23.26 5.98
C ALA A 161 19.91 -24.31 6.50
N PRO A 162 21.16 -23.96 6.89
CA PRO A 162 22.13 -24.93 7.45
C PRO A 162 21.71 -25.52 8.80
N PHE A 163 20.89 -24.79 9.55
CA PHE A 163 20.37 -25.21 10.86
C PHE A 163 19.01 -25.90 10.75
N SER A 164 18.50 -26.09 9.53
CA SER A 164 17.27 -26.86 9.33
C SER A 164 17.48 -28.32 9.76
N PRO A 165 16.45 -29.00 10.28
CA PRO A 165 16.56 -30.40 10.69
C PRO A 165 17.09 -31.32 9.58
N ALA A 166 16.71 -31.05 8.32
CA ALA A 166 17.18 -31.80 7.16
C ALA A 166 18.68 -31.56 6.88
N ALA A 167 19.14 -30.30 6.94
CA ALA A 167 20.56 -29.97 6.73
C ALA A 167 21.44 -30.55 7.85
N LEU A 168 21.01 -30.45 9.10
CA LEU A 168 21.72 -31.05 10.24
C LEU A 168 21.79 -32.59 10.12
N TYR A 169 20.70 -33.22 9.69
CA TYR A 169 20.68 -34.66 9.43
C TYR A 169 21.62 -35.06 8.29
N GLN A 170 21.63 -34.31 7.19
CA GLN A 170 22.55 -34.52 6.08
C GLN A 170 24.01 -34.36 6.52
N GLN A 171 24.33 -33.32 7.29
CA GLN A 171 25.66 -33.10 7.84
C GLN A 171 26.09 -34.22 8.81
N LEU A 172 25.17 -34.73 9.62
CA LEU A 172 25.43 -35.90 10.47
C LEU A 172 25.73 -37.15 9.63
N GLY A 173 24.93 -37.39 8.59
CA GLY A 173 25.14 -38.49 7.65
C GLY A 173 26.49 -38.41 6.92
N GLN A 174 26.85 -37.22 6.44
CA GLN A 174 28.16 -36.94 5.84
C GLN A 174 29.28 -37.18 6.85
N GLY A 175 29.17 -36.66 8.07
CA GLY A 175 30.17 -36.86 9.11
C GLY A 175 30.35 -38.33 9.55
N VAL A 176 29.33 -39.17 9.41
CA VAL A 176 29.46 -40.63 9.60
C VAL A 176 30.26 -41.24 8.45
N GLN A 177 29.93 -40.88 7.21
CA GLN A 177 30.62 -41.39 6.01
C GLN A 177 32.09 -40.95 5.96
N GLU A 178 32.38 -39.68 6.24
CA GLU A 178 33.72 -39.14 6.33
C GLU A 178 34.54 -39.88 7.40
N GLN A 179 33.97 -40.12 8.58
CA GLN A 179 34.67 -40.87 9.62
C GLN A 179 34.92 -42.33 9.25
N ALA A 180 34.01 -42.95 8.48
CA ALA A 180 34.22 -44.29 7.93
C ALA A 180 35.42 -44.29 6.97
N SER A 181 35.46 -43.34 6.03
CA SER A 181 36.59 -43.21 5.09
C SER A 181 37.91 -42.90 5.78
N VAL A 182 37.90 -42.15 6.89
CA VAL A 182 39.12 -41.92 7.69
C VAL A 182 39.60 -43.22 8.34
N CYS A 183 38.68 -44.04 8.87
CA CYS A 183 39.07 -45.32 9.43
C CYS A 183 39.65 -46.25 8.35
N GLU A 184 39.01 -46.32 7.19
CA GLU A 184 39.46 -47.11 6.04
C GLU A 184 40.84 -46.63 5.56
N ALA A 185 41.04 -45.33 5.35
CA ALA A 185 42.33 -44.77 4.98
C ALA A 185 43.43 -45.02 6.03
N MET A 186 43.10 -45.04 7.32
CA MET A 186 44.04 -45.40 8.38
C MET A 186 44.40 -46.89 8.36
N GLU A 187 43.45 -47.77 7.99
CA GLU A 187 43.67 -49.19 7.80
C GLU A 187 44.56 -49.43 6.58
N GLU A 188 44.24 -48.82 5.44
CA GLU A 188 45.03 -48.87 4.20
C GLU A 188 46.45 -48.34 4.42
N SER A 189 46.60 -47.16 5.04
CA SER A 189 47.92 -46.57 5.34
C SER A 189 48.76 -47.43 6.30
N PHE A 190 48.15 -48.24 7.15
CA PHE A 190 48.87 -49.17 8.01
C PHE A 190 49.32 -50.43 7.25
N LEU A 191 48.49 -50.91 6.32
CA LEU A 191 48.76 -52.08 5.49
C LEU A 191 49.79 -51.78 4.38
N ASP A 192 49.73 -50.60 3.79
CA ASP A 192 50.60 -50.11 2.71
C ASP A 192 51.95 -49.54 3.21
N GLY A 193 52.30 -49.80 4.48
CA GLY A 193 53.37 -49.14 5.25
C GLY A 193 54.56 -48.61 4.45
N GLU A 194 55.04 -47.40 4.81
CA GLU A 194 56.07 -46.62 4.09
C GLU A 194 57.10 -47.52 3.39
N GLY A 195 57.00 -47.54 2.06
CA GLY A 195 57.73 -48.37 1.09
C GLY A 195 58.95 -49.16 1.58
N GLU A 196 58.98 -50.44 1.17
CA GLU A 196 60.16 -51.31 1.10
C GLU A 196 60.64 -51.86 2.46
N GLY A 197 59.85 -52.77 3.03
CA GLY A 197 60.34 -53.83 3.94
C GLY A 197 60.75 -53.39 5.36
N VAL A 198 60.61 -52.11 5.71
CA VAL A 198 60.83 -51.63 7.08
C VAL A 198 59.55 -51.83 7.89
N SER A 199 59.57 -52.76 8.83
CA SER A 199 58.46 -52.93 9.78
C SER A 199 58.36 -51.68 10.66
N ALA A 200 57.14 -51.13 10.79
CA ALA A 200 56.86 -49.99 11.66
C ALA A 200 57.40 -50.23 13.08
N THR A 201 57.94 -49.19 13.71
CA THR A 201 58.49 -49.31 15.06
C THR A 201 57.37 -49.63 16.05
N GLU A 202 57.67 -50.36 17.14
CA GLU A 202 56.67 -50.72 18.17
C GLU A 202 55.92 -49.47 18.70
N ARG A 203 56.62 -48.33 18.78
CA ARG A 203 56.04 -47.04 19.17
C ARG A 203 55.01 -46.55 18.16
N GLU A 204 55.34 -46.56 16.86
CA GLU A 204 54.41 -46.18 15.78
C GLU A 204 53.15 -47.06 15.77
N VAL A 205 53.31 -48.36 15.99
CA VAL A 205 52.18 -49.29 16.06
C VAL A 205 51.28 -48.94 17.25
N THR A 206 51.84 -48.71 18.43
CA THR A 206 51.03 -48.34 19.61
C THR A 206 50.32 -47.00 19.45
N ASP A 207 50.96 -46.03 18.77
CA ASP A 207 50.38 -44.73 18.49
C ASP A 207 49.28 -44.80 17.44
N TRP A 208 49.46 -45.63 16.40
CA TRP A 208 48.42 -45.92 15.41
C TRP A 208 47.21 -46.59 16.06
N VAL A 209 47.41 -47.63 16.88
CA VAL A 209 46.33 -48.33 17.58
C VAL A 209 45.52 -47.36 18.46
N ARG A 210 46.19 -46.43 19.13
CA ARG A 210 45.53 -45.41 19.94
C ARG A 210 44.64 -44.51 19.07
N LYS A 211 45.22 -43.91 18.02
CA LYS A 211 44.50 -43.02 17.09
C LYS A 211 43.34 -43.72 16.38
N TYR A 212 43.54 -44.96 15.96
CA TYR A 212 42.52 -45.76 15.27
C TYR A 212 41.36 -46.11 16.20
N ARG A 213 41.64 -46.48 17.46
CA ARG A 213 40.59 -46.69 18.47
C ARG A 213 39.79 -45.41 18.71
N GLU A 214 40.45 -44.27 18.86
CA GLU A 214 39.78 -42.97 19.00
C GLU A 214 38.89 -42.66 17.79
N ALA A 215 39.38 -42.92 16.57
CA ALA A 215 38.62 -42.74 15.33
C ALA A 215 37.40 -43.66 15.24
N LYS A 216 37.51 -44.95 15.61
CA LYS A 216 36.37 -45.89 15.65
C LYS A 216 35.35 -45.53 16.74
N VAL A 217 35.80 -45.05 17.90
CA VAL A 217 34.88 -44.56 18.95
C VAL A 217 34.04 -43.40 18.42
N GLN A 218 34.66 -42.44 17.71
CA GLN A 218 33.92 -41.34 17.10
C GLN A 218 32.96 -41.81 16.00
N TYR A 219 33.36 -42.79 15.19
CA TYR A 219 32.50 -43.40 14.16
C TYR A 219 31.23 -43.98 14.77
N TYR A 220 31.36 -44.89 15.74
CA TYR A 220 30.21 -45.52 16.38
C TYR A 220 29.33 -44.53 17.13
N LEU A 221 29.91 -43.51 17.78
CA LEU A 221 29.14 -42.45 18.44
C LEU A 221 28.27 -41.67 17.44
N ARG A 222 28.81 -41.32 16.26
CA ARG A 222 28.04 -40.62 15.22
C ARG A 222 26.98 -41.54 14.61
N GLN A 223 27.30 -42.82 14.41
CA GLN A 223 26.35 -43.82 13.93
C GLN A 223 25.17 -43.99 14.88
N GLU A 224 25.41 -44.18 16.18
CA GLU A 224 24.35 -44.27 17.18
C GLU A 224 23.51 -42.98 17.27
N ARG A 225 24.14 -41.82 17.11
CA ARG A 225 23.41 -40.53 17.09
C ARG A 225 22.49 -40.45 15.87
N LYS A 226 22.93 -40.97 14.72
CA LYS A 226 22.12 -41.05 13.50
C LYS A 226 20.96 -42.04 13.65
N GLU A 227 21.21 -43.23 14.19
CA GLU A 227 20.16 -44.23 14.44
C GLU A 227 19.11 -43.70 15.43
N ARG A 228 19.54 -43.03 16.51
CA ARG A 228 18.61 -42.34 17.41
C ARG A 228 17.84 -41.22 16.70
N TRP A 229 18.43 -40.57 15.71
CA TRP A 229 17.76 -39.56 14.91
C TRP A 229 16.70 -40.17 14.00
N ASP A 230 17.02 -41.29 13.34
CA ASP A 230 16.09 -42.03 12.47
C ASP A 230 14.87 -42.55 13.23
N GLU A 231 15.06 -42.89 14.51
CA GLU A 231 13.99 -43.30 15.43
C GLU A 231 13.22 -42.12 16.07
N GLY A 232 13.60 -40.88 15.78
CA GLY A 232 13.00 -39.68 16.38
C GLY A 232 13.35 -39.46 17.86
N ARG A 233 14.39 -40.11 18.39
CA ARG A 233 14.94 -39.94 19.74
C ARG A 233 15.99 -38.82 19.80
N VAL A 234 15.74 -37.71 19.12
CA VAL A 234 16.63 -36.53 19.07
C VAL A 234 16.25 -35.57 20.18
N GLY A 235 17.14 -35.38 21.15
CA GLY A 235 16.90 -34.51 22.30
C GLY A 235 16.38 -35.29 23.50
N GLY A 236 17.30 -35.67 24.39
CA GLY A 236 16.95 -36.35 25.63
C GLY A 236 16.33 -35.40 26.64
N TRP A 237 15.11 -34.92 26.41
CA TRP A 237 14.21 -34.35 27.42
C TRP A 237 12.77 -34.70 27.02
N ARG A 238 12.28 -35.80 27.57
CA ARG A 238 10.85 -36.02 27.84
C ARG A 238 10.64 -35.88 29.33
#